data_AF-A0A957ZJU1-F1
#
_entry.id   AF-A0A957ZJU1-F1
#
_cell.length_a   1.000
_cell.length_b   1.000
_cell.length_c   1.000
_cell.angle_alpha   90.00
_cell.angle_beta   90.00
_cell.angle_gamma   90.00
#
_symmetry.space_group_name_H-M   'P 1'
#
loop_
_entity.id
_entity.type
_entity.pdbx_description
1 polymer ?
#
loop_
_entity_poly.entity_id
_entity_poly.type
_entity_poly.pdbx_seq_one_letter_code
_entity_poly.pdbx_strand_id
1 'polypeptide(L)'
;TGLIKANFPARIAFAVTSQIDSRVILDIPGAERLLGRGDMLFMAPDASKLERIQGTMVTDEEIARVVRYWKGIRSYESGGATSSASLPPTDWTSSSSGTAEVPHGERGSLTPPVQPTGPMNQPPLFEQIEQMKAADARDALFDEA
;
A
#
# COMPACT_ATOMS: atom_id res chain seq x y z
N THR A 1 -1.80 1.90 -27.84
CA THR A 1 -0.46 1.41 -28.24
C THR A 1 -0.44 -0.11 -28.15
N GLY A 2 0.09 -0.81 -29.14
CA GLY A 2 0.03 -2.29 -29.21
C GLY A 2 0.82 -3.00 -28.11
N LEU A 3 1.96 -2.44 -27.69
CA LEU A 3 2.81 -3.01 -26.64
C LEU A 3 2.14 -3.09 -25.27
N ILE A 4 1.33 -2.09 -24.91
CA ILE A 4 0.60 -2.10 -23.63
C ILE A 4 -0.43 -3.23 -23.65
N LYS A 5 -1.20 -3.36 -24.75
CA LYS A 5 -2.21 -4.43 -24.87
C LYS A 5 -1.59 -5.84 -24.83
N ALA A 6 -0.36 -6.01 -25.31
CA ALA A 6 0.31 -7.31 -25.34
C ALA A 6 0.68 -7.85 -23.94
N ASN A 7 0.91 -6.97 -22.95
CA ASN A 7 1.38 -7.35 -21.62
C ASN A 7 0.28 -7.37 -20.55
N PHE A 8 -0.87 -6.77 -20.82
CA PHE A 8 -2.01 -6.72 -19.90
C PHE A 8 -3.24 -7.35 -20.57
N PRO A 9 -3.40 -8.69 -20.45
CA PRO A 9 -4.48 -9.42 -21.10
C PRO A 9 -5.84 -9.22 -20.41
N ALA A 10 -5.85 -9.05 -19.08
CA ALA A 10 -7.07 -8.74 -18.33
C ALA A 10 -7.46 -7.28 -18.53
N ARG A 11 -8.73 -7.04 -18.90
CA ARG A 11 -9.20 -5.69 -19.24
C ARG A 11 -10.58 -5.43 -18.67
N ILE A 12 -10.81 -4.20 -18.23
CA ILE A 12 -12.10 -3.71 -17.73
C ILE A 12 -12.42 -2.42 -18.46
N ALA A 13 -13.65 -2.28 -18.94
CA ALA A 13 -14.18 -1.02 -19.46
C ALA A 13 -15.51 -0.67 -18.79
N PHE A 14 -15.58 0.55 -18.27
CA PHE A 14 -16.84 1.20 -17.89
C PHE A 14 -17.49 1.84 -19.11
N ALA A 15 -18.65 2.48 -18.92
CA ALA A 15 -19.32 3.21 -19.99
C ALA A 15 -18.38 4.22 -20.68
N VAL A 16 -18.24 4.07 -22.00
CA VAL A 16 -17.47 4.96 -22.87
C VAL A 16 -18.38 5.68 -23.87
N THR A 17 -17.88 6.74 -24.48
CA THR A 17 -18.66 7.59 -25.39
C THR A 17 -18.70 7.09 -26.83
N SER A 18 -17.72 6.27 -27.26
CA SER A 18 -17.65 5.78 -28.63
C SER A 18 -17.25 4.31 -28.74
N GLN A 19 -17.67 3.68 -29.84
CA GLN A 19 -17.26 2.32 -30.20
C GLN A 19 -15.73 2.22 -30.43
N ILE A 20 -15.09 3.33 -30.85
CA ILE A 20 -13.65 3.38 -31.06
C ILE A 20 -12.94 3.24 -29.72
N ASP A 21 -13.40 3.96 -28.70
CA ASP A 21 -12.84 3.87 -27.34
C ASP A 21 -13.04 2.47 -26.73
N SER A 22 -14.19 1.83 -26.99
CA SER A 22 -14.41 0.44 -26.59
C SER A 22 -13.36 -0.49 -27.19
N ARG A 23 -13.03 -0.34 -28.49
CA ARG A 23 -11.98 -1.15 -29.14
C ARG A 23 -10.57 -0.80 -28.67
N VAL A 24 -10.31 0.43 -28.24
CA VAL A 24 -9.01 0.80 -27.67
C VAL A 24 -8.76 0.03 -26.37
N ILE A 25 -9.81 -0.18 -25.56
CA ILE A 25 -9.72 -0.83 -24.26
C ILE A 25 -9.88 -2.36 -24.37
N LEU A 26 -10.93 -2.86 -25.01
CA LEU A 26 -11.31 -4.27 -25.00
C LEU A 26 -11.02 -5.01 -26.32
N ASP A 27 -10.50 -4.32 -27.34
CA ASP A 27 -10.37 -4.82 -28.72
C ASP A 27 -11.70 -5.13 -29.43
N ILE A 28 -12.82 -5.15 -28.71
CA ILE A 28 -14.17 -5.48 -29.17
C ILE A 28 -15.14 -4.33 -28.80
N PRO A 29 -16.17 -4.04 -29.62
CA PRO A 29 -17.23 -3.09 -29.25
C PRO A 29 -18.15 -3.61 -28.14
N GLY A 30 -18.79 -2.71 -27.40
CA GLY A 30 -19.82 -3.05 -26.41
C GLY A 30 -19.84 -2.13 -25.19
N ALA A 31 -18.71 -1.52 -24.82
CA ALA A 31 -18.63 -0.64 -23.66
C ALA A 31 -19.40 0.67 -23.87
N GLU A 32 -19.66 1.07 -25.12
CA GLU A 32 -20.47 2.25 -25.46
C GLU A 32 -21.97 2.08 -25.12
N ARG A 33 -22.40 0.85 -24.83
CA ARG A 33 -23.80 0.51 -24.50
C ARG A 33 -24.03 0.31 -23.00
N LEU A 34 -23.00 0.51 -22.18
CA LEU A 34 -23.11 0.40 -20.73
C LEU A 34 -23.91 1.57 -20.16
N LEU A 35 -24.60 1.31 -19.05
CA LEU A 35 -25.52 2.27 -18.43
C LEU A 35 -24.80 3.30 -17.55
N GLY A 36 -23.51 3.11 -17.28
CA GLY A 36 -22.73 3.89 -16.33
C GLY A 36 -23.00 3.48 -14.88
N ARG A 37 -22.67 4.37 -13.92
CA ARG A 37 -22.90 4.15 -12.48
C ARG A 37 -22.39 2.79 -11.96
N GLY A 38 -21.21 2.38 -12.41
CA GLY A 38 -20.58 1.12 -12.00
C GLY A 38 -20.77 -0.05 -12.98
N ASP A 39 -21.62 0.07 -14.00
CA ASP A 39 -21.77 -0.97 -15.02
C ASP A 39 -20.51 -1.08 -15.89
N MET A 40 -19.99 -2.30 -16.02
CA MET A 40 -18.72 -2.58 -16.70
C MET A 40 -18.72 -3.91 -17.47
N LEU A 41 -17.82 -3.99 -18.45
CA LEU A 41 -17.44 -5.24 -19.10
C LEU A 41 -16.05 -5.64 -18.63
N PHE A 42 -15.91 -6.90 -18.24
CA PHE A 42 -14.66 -7.53 -17.85
C PHE A 42 -14.26 -8.59 -18.87
N MET A 43 -12.99 -8.57 -19.25
CA MET A 43 -12.34 -9.61 -20.04
C MET A 43 -11.28 -10.26 -19.16
N ALA A 44 -11.49 -11.55 -18.87
CA ALA A 44 -10.54 -12.34 -18.12
C ALA A 44 -9.28 -12.63 -18.95
N PRO A 45 -8.12 -12.87 -18.33
CA PRO A 45 -6.87 -13.14 -19.06
C PRO A 45 -6.87 -14.52 -19.74
N ASP A 46 -7.68 -15.45 -19.24
CA ASP A 46 -7.81 -16.84 -19.68
C ASP A 46 -8.98 -17.07 -20.66
N ALA A 47 -9.93 -16.13 -20.73
CA ALA A 47 -11.11 -16.21 -21.59
C ALA A 47 -11.30 -14.94 -22.41
N SER A 48 -11.49 -15.09 -23.72
CA SER A 48 -11.81 -13.99 -24.65
C SER A 48 -13.26 -13.50 -24.57
N LYS A 49 -14.08 -14.08 -23.69
CA LYS A 49 -15.47 -13.70 -23.50
C LYS A 49 -15.56 -12.50 -22.55
N LEU A 50 -16.42 -11.56 -22.92
CA LEU A 50 -16.77 -10.43 -22.06
C LEU A 50 -17.88 -10.82 -21.08
N GLU A 51 -17.65 -10.50 -19.81
CA GLU A 51 -18.63 -10.62 -18.74
C GLU A 51 -19.12 -9.23 -18.33
N ARG A 52 -20.44 -9.06 -18.25
CA ARG A 52 -21.03 -7.81 -17.77
C ARG A 52 -21.18 -7.88 -16.26
N ILE A 53 -20.59 -6.92 -15.56
CA ILE A 53 -20.51 -6.89 -14.10
C ILE A 53 -20.96 -5.51 -13.61
N GLN A 54 -21.63 -5.49 -12.46
CA GLN A 54 -21.94 -4.24 -11.74
C GLN A 54 -20.90 -4.01 -10.65
N GLY A 55 -20.18 -2.91 -10.76
CA GLY A 55 -19.23 -2.46 -9.74
C GLY A 55 -19.93 -1.99 -8.47
N THR A 56 -19.26 -2.20 -7.33
CA THR A 56 -19.70 -1.71 -6.03
C THR A 56 -19.38 -0.23 -5.90
N MET A 57 -20.37 0.57 -5.52
CA MET A 57 -20.15 1.96 -5.12
C MET A 57 -19.55 1.98 -3.71
N VAL A 58 -18.48 2.74 -3.53
CA VAL A 58 -17.86 3.00 -2.22
C VAL A 58 -17.78 4.51 -2.04
N THR A 59 -18.21 5.01 -0.88
CA THR A 59 -18.18 6.46 -0.58
C THR A 59 -16.82 6.91 -0.08
N ASP A 60 -16.54 8.21 -0.21
CA ASP A 60 -15.30 8.80 0.32
C ASP A 60 -15.17 8.59 1.85
N GLU A 61 -16.30 8.58 2.57
CA GLU A 61 -16.33 8.28 4.01
C GLU A 61 -15.89 6.84 4.31
N GLU A 62 -16.33 5.87 3.52
CA GLU A 62 -15.91 4.47 3.63
C GLU A 62 -14.41 4.31 3.34
N ILE A 63 -13.92 4.95 2.28
CA ILE A 63 -12.49 4.97 1.95
C ILE A 63 -11.69 5.57 3.11
N ALA A 64 -12.12 6.70 3.65
CA ALA A 64 -11.46 7.37 4.77
C ALA A 64 -11.40 6.51 6.04
N ARG A 65 -12.47 5.76 6.34
CA ARG A 65 -12.49 4.80 7.47
C ARG A 65 -11.48 3.67 7.27
N VAL A 66 -11.44 3.06 6.09
CA VAL A 66 -10.49 1.98 5.77
C VAL A 66 -9.04 2.49 5.82
N VAL A 67 -8.76 3.65 5.25
CA VAL A 67 -7.43 4.26 5.29
C VAL A 67 -6.99 4.55 6.73
N ARG A 68 -7.89 5.08 7.57
CA ARG A 68 -7.59 5.37 8.98
C ARG A 68 -7.29 4.10 9.77
N TYR A 69 -8.05 3.03 9.52
CA TYR A 69 -7.81 1.71 10.10
C TYR A 69 -6.40 1.19 9.76
N TRP A 70 -6.01 1.21 8.48
CA TRP A 70 -4.70 0.71 8.04
C TRP A 70 -3.52 1.56 8.49
N LYS A 71 -3.71 2.88 8.67
CA LYS A 71 -2.67 3.76 9.22
C LYS A 71 -2.37 3.51 10.71
N GLY A 72 -3.11 2.62 11.39
CA GLY A 72 -2.87 2.26 12.79
C GLY A 72 -3.18 3.40 13.77
N ILE A 73 -3.84 4.47 13.31
CA ILE A 73 -4.17 5.62 14.16
C ILE A 73 -5.33 5.23 15.08
N ARG A 74 -4.99 4.82 16.31
CA ARG A 74 -5.91 4.96 17.44
C ARG A 74 -6.12 6.44 17.70
N SER A 75 -7.06 7.05 16.99
CA SER A 75 -7.71 8.31 17.36
C SER A 75 -8.86 8.53 16.36
N TYR A 76 -9.98 7.92 16.67
CA TYR A 76 -11.25 8.57 16.37
C TYR A 76 -11.43 9.65 17.44
N GLU A 77 -10.79 10.81 17.25
CA GLU A 77 -11.26 12.05 17.85
C GLU A 77 -11.29 13.10 16.75
N SER A 78 -12.44 13.16 16.08
CA SER A 78 -12.92 14.42 15.54
C SER A 78 -14.06 14.87 16.45
N GLY A 79 -13.67 15.28 17.67
CA GLY A 79 -14.48 16.10 18.56
C GLY A 79 -13.75 17.43 18.66
N GLY A 80 -14.39 18.50 18.19
CA GLY A 80 -13.71 19.75 17.86
C GLY A 80 -12.91 20.41 18.99
N ALA A 81 -11.77 20.98 18.62
CA ALA A 81 -11.25 22.19 19.24
C ALA A 81 -10.33 22.90 18.25
N THR A 82 -10.77 24.08 17.83
CA THR A 82 -9.97 25.12 17.22
C THR A 82 -8.74 25.41 18.08
N SER A 83 -7.54 25.25 17.53
CA SER A 83 -6.38 25.99 18.04
C SER A 83 -5.42 26.28 16.89
N SER A 84 -5.33 27.57 16.60
CA SER A 84 -4.38 28.24 15.72
C SER A 84 -2.94 27.76 15.92
N ALA A 85 -2.37 27.09 14.92
CA ALA A 85 -0.93 26.92 14.80
C ALA A 85 -0.42 27.92 13.76
N SER A 86 0.18 28.99 14.26
CA SER A 86 0.96 29.96 13.49
C SER A 86 2.08 29.25 12.73
N LEU A 87 2.15 29.47 11.42
CA LEU A 87 3.30 29.07 10.61
C LEU A 87 4.53 29.86 11.06
N PRO A 88 5.69 29.23 11.32
CA PRO A 88 6.93 29.98 11.45
C PRO A 88 7.36 30.52 10.07
N PRO A 89 7.96 31.73 9.98
CA PRO A 89 8.45 32.26 8.71
C PRO A 89 9.61 31.40 8.18
N THR A 90 9.51 30.99 6.93
CA THR A 90 10.57 30.25 6.22
C THR A 90 11.60 31.24 5.68
N ASP A 91 12.73 31.41 6.36
CA ASP A 91 13.91 32.07 5.77
C ASP A 91 14.76 31.03 5.02
N TRP A 92 14.62 31.00 3.70
CA TRP A 92 15.52 30.28 2.81
C TRP A 92 16.72 31.17 2.49
N THR A 93 17.90 30.85 3.04
CA THR A 93 19.17 31.36 2.50
C THR A 93 20.18 30.21 2.38
N SER A 94 20.69 30.03 1.17
CA SER A 94 21.72 29.05 0.81
C SER A 94 23.10 29.58 1.19
N SER A 95 23.96 28.78 1.82
CA SER A 95 25.36 28.58 1.38
C SER A 95 26.23 27.73 2.32
N SER A 96 26.92 26.78 1.68
CA SER A 96 28.30 26.29 1.90
C SER A 96 28.71 25.50 3.16
N SER A 97 29.21 24.30 2.85
CA SER A 97 30.43 23.63 3.34
C SER A 97 30.51 23.21 4.81
N GLY A 98 30.65 21.90 5.01
CA GLY A 98 30.67 21.26 6.31
C GLY A 98 32.01 21.31 7.06
N THR A 99 31.97 20.79 8.28
CA THR A 99 32.96 19.88 8.87
C THR A 99 32.38 19.36 10.19
N ALA A 100 32.70 18.10 10.49
CA ALA A 100 32.18 17.31 11.60
C ALA A 100 32.87 17.65 12.92
N GLU A 101 32.19 17.44 14.06
CA GLU A 101 32.81 16.97 15.31
C GLU A 101 31.75 16.57 16.36
N VAL A 102 31.97 15.42 17.01
CA VAL A 102 31.29 14.91 18.22
C VAL A 102 32.39 14.43 19.16
N PRO A 103 32.34 14.69 20.50
CA PRO A 103 32.45 13.53 21.42
C PRO A 103 31.80 13.65 22.83
N HIS A 104 31.33 12.48 23.32
CA HIS A 104 31.34 11.81 24.66
C HIS A 104 31.20 12.59 26.01
N GLY A 105 30.65 12.11 27.14
CA GLY A 105 30.13 10.80 27.60
C GLY A 105 29.79 10.76 29.13
N GLU A 106 29.10 9.67 29.57
CA GLU A 106 29.05 8.94 30.87
C GLU A 106 28.54 9.52 32.23
N ARG A 107 27.48 8.88 32.81
CA ARG A 107 27.46 8.13 34.11
C ARG A 107 26.03 7.69 34.54
N GLY A 108 25.86 6.42 34.94
CA GLY A 108 24.55 5.81 35.25
C GLY A 108 24.19 5.67 36.75
N SER A 109 22.92 5.35 37.04
CA SER A 109 22.49 4.62 38.26
C SER A 109 21.03 4.10 38.18
N LEU A 110 20.87 2.81 38.51
CA LEU A 110 19.75 2.09 39.16
C LEU A 110 18.35 2.04 38.47
N THR A 111 18.02 0.82 38.01
CA THR A 111 16.82 0.40 37.26
C THR A 111 15.63 -0.02 38.15
N PRO A 112 14.39 0.33 37.78
CA PRO A 112 13.19 -0.48 38.00
C PRO A 112 12.92 -1.39 36.77
N PRO A 113 12.06 -2.44 36.88
CA PRO A 113 11.94 -3.46 35.83
C PRO A 113 11.46 -2.88 34.50
N VAL A 114 12.26 -3.05 33.45
CA VAL A 114 11.98 -2.60 32.09
C VAL A 114 10.85 -3.45 31.50
N GLN A 115 9.69 -2.83 31.28
CA GLN A 115 8.72 -3.34 30.31
C GLN A 115 9.40 -3.34 28.93
N PRO A 116 9.21 -4.37 28.08
CA PRO A 116 9.89 -4.46 26.79
C PRO A 116 9.42 -3.32 25.87
N THR A 117 10.11 -2.18 25.93
CA THR A 117 10.02 -1.06 25.00
C THR A 117 11.11 -1.23 23.95
N GLY A 118 10.98 -2.28 23.13
CA GLY A 118 11.74 -2.39 21.89
C GLY A 118 10.83 -1.97 20.72
N PRO A 119 11.33 -1.26 19.69
CA PRO A 119 10.60 -1.21 18.44
C PRO A 119 10.41 -2.66 18.00
N MET A 120 9.18 -3.02 17.68
CA MET A 120 8.86 -4.32 17.10
C MET A 120 9.47 -4.35 15.69
N ASN A 121 10.80 -4.46 15.61
CA ASN A 121 11.51 -4.72 14.38
C ASN A 121 11.36 -6.21 14.14
N GLN A 122 10.16 -6.58 13.70
CA GLN A 122 9.91 -7.90 13.19
C GLN A 122 10.72 -7.99 11.89
N PRO A 123 11.72 -8.87 11.80
CA PRO A 123 12.51 -9.02 10.58
C PRO A 123 11.56 -9.38 9.42
N PRO A 124 11.84 -8.91 8.20
CA PRO A 124 10.97 -9.16 7.07
C PRO A 124 10.76 -10.67 6.87
N LEU A 125 9.57 -11.05 6.42
CA LEU A 125 9.10 -12.45 6.37
C LEU A 125 10.07 -13.42 5.68
N PHE A 126 10.92 -12.96 4.76
CA PHE A 126 11.90 -13.82 4.09
C PHE A 126 13.03 -14.29 5.03
N GLU A 127 13.50 -13.49 5.98
CA GLU A 127 14.50 -13.90 6.97
C GLU A 127 13.92 -14.90 7.97
N GLN A 128 12.63 -14.77 8.33
CA GLN A 128 11.94 -15.72 9.20
C GLN A 128 11.80 -17.09 8.52
N ILE A 129 11.54 -17.11 7.22
CA ILE A 129 11.46 -18.36 6.44
C ILE A 129 12.84 -19.04 6.36
N GLU A 130 13.93 -18.29 6.20
CA GLU A 130 15.29 -18.87 6.24
C GLU A 130 15.66 -19.40 7.63
N GLN A 131 15.30 -18.69 8.70
CA GLN A 131 15.54 -19.17 10.07
C GLN A 131 14.71 -20.43 10.39
N MET A 132 13.49 -20.53 9.87
CA MET A 132 12.66 -21.72 10.02
C MET A 132 13.22 -22.91 9.23
N LYS A 133 13.73 -22.69 8.01
CA LYS A 133 14.46 -23.72 7.24
C LYS A 133 15.77 -24.14 7.91
N ALA A 134 16.48 -23.22 8.55
CA ALA A 134 17.72 -23.52 9.29
C ALA A 134 17.45 -24.29 10.60
N ALA A 135 16.28 -24.10 11.20
CA ALA A 135 15.83 -24.88 12.35
C ALA A 135 15.44 -26.31 11.95
N ASP A 136 14.67 -26.48 10.87
CA ASP A 136 14.31 -27.81 10.34
C ASP A 136 15.54 -28.63 9.89
N ALA A 137 16.60 -27.96 9.42
CA ALA A 137 17.84 -28.63 9.02
C ALA A 137 18.67 -29.16 10.21
N ARG A 138 18.42 -28.70 11.45
CA ARG A 138 19.11 -29.23 12.65
C ARG A 138 18.50 -30.53 13.16
N ASP A 139 17.22 -30.78 12.91
CA ASP A 139 16.56 -32.03 13.33
C ASP A 139 16.96 -33.23 12.45
N ALA A 140 17.38 -32.99 11.20
CA ALA A 140 17.88 -34.06 10.32
C ALA A 140 19.24 -34.65 10.74
N LEU A 141 19.96 -34.05 11.68
CA LEU A 141 21.27 -34.52 12.18
C LEU A 141 21.16 -35.52 13.35
N PHE A 142 19.97 -35.77 13.88
CA PHE A 142 19.74 -36.68 15.01
C PHE A 142 19.09 -38.03 14.65
N ASP A 143 18.72 -38.23 13.38
CA ASP A 143 18.13 -39.50 12.90
C ASP A 143 19.15 -40.48 12.29
N GLU A 144 20.45 -40.18 12.33
CA GLU A 144 21.52 -41.02 11.75
C GLU A 144 22.65 -41.41 12.73
N ALA A 145 22.34 -41.53 14.03
CA ALA A 145 23.27 -42.03 15.07
C ALA A 145 22.75 -43.28 15.79
#